data_AF-A0A7Y3LKP9-F1
#
_entry.id   AF-A0A7Y3LKP9-F1
#
_cell.length_a   1.000
_cell.length_b   1.000
_cell.length_c   1.000
_cell.angle_alpha   90.00
_cell.angle_beta   90.00
_cell.angle_gamma   90.00
#
_symmetry.space_group_name_H-M   'P 1'
#
loop_
_entity.id
_entity.type
_entity.pdbx_description
1 polymer ?
#
loop_
_entity_poly.entity_id
_entity_poly.type
_entity_poly.pdbx_seq_one_letter_code
_entity_poly.pdbx_strand_id
1 'polypeptide(L)'
;MTEEATDLKISKNSSWFPWKSAHHHSHPALADAHEDRTLGERVADKIASFGGSWPFIFIFLGLIAGWMIVNSLIIQRVLNGRAFDPYPFIALNLILSALAGLQAPIIMMSQNRAAARDEILASHHYEETLKIDSLLQSNTTLTEQVHSLAAKIHELTQNMANRSS
;
A
#
# COMPACT_ATOMS: atom_id res chain seq x y z
N MET A 1 -37.09 26.63 -26.88
CA MET A 1 -36.67 25.41 -27.62
C MET A 1 -35.42 25.81 -28.35
N THR A 2 -34.20 25.37 -28.03
CA THR A 2 -33.65 24.21 -27.31
C THR A 2 -32.15 24.54 -27.09
N GLU A 3 -31.38 23.72 -26.36
CA GLU A 3 -29.90 23.78 -26.24
C GLU A 3 -29.29 24.55 -25.07
N GLU A 4 -29.64 24.21 -23.84
CA GLU A 4 -28.70 24.42 -22.71
C GLU A 4 -28.73 23.28 -21.69
N ALA A 5 -28.89 22.05 -22.20
CA ALA A 5 -28.55 20.85 -21.47
C ALA A 5 -27.23 20.32 -22.04
N THR A 6 -26.16 21.10 -21.90
CA THR A 6 -24.78 20.63 -22.06
C THR A 6 -24.48 19.66 -20.93
N ASP A 7 -24.97 18.44 -21.14
CA ASP A 7 -24.29 17.16 -20.91
C ASP A 7 -23.02 17.29 -20.07
N LEU A 8 -23.22 17.39 -18.75
CA LEU A 8 -22.21 17.01 -17.77
C LEU A 8 -21.93 15.52 -18.01
N LYS A 9 -21.02 15.23 -18.94
CA LYS A 9 -20.37 13.94 -19.10
C LYS A 9 -19.58 13.66 -17.82
N ILE A 10 -20.30 13.19 -16.80
CA ILE A 10 -19.72 12.51 -15.65
C ILE A 10 -18.99 11.31 -16.23
N SER A 11 -17.68 11.43 -16.35
CA SER A 11 -16.77 10.33 -16.66
C SER A 11 -17.05 9.21 -15.65
N LYS A 12 -17.82 8.20 -16.09
CA LYS A 12 -18.10 7.01 -15.29
C LYS A 12 -16.86 6.12 -15.34
N ASN A 13 -15.79 6.56 -14.69
CA ASN A 13 -14.68 5.68 -14.31
C ASN A 13 -15.19 4.73 -13.23
N SER A 14 -15.90 3.69 -13.67
CA SER A 14 -16.39 2.62 -12.80
C SER A 14 -15.23 1.71 -12.42
N SER A 15 -14.36 2.16 -11.52
CA SER A 15 -13.49 1.27 -10.76
C SER A 15 -14.33 0.52 -9.71
N TRP A 16 -15.03 -0.53 -10.13
CA TRP A 16 -15.87 -1.38 -9.28
C TRP A 16 -15.08 -2.13 -8.18
N PHE A 17 -13.75 -2.08 -8.21
CA PHE A 17 -12.87 -2.81 -7.31
C PHE A 17 -12.06 -1.85 -6.40
N PRO A 18 -12.10 -2.01 -5.05
CA PRO A 18 -11.48 -1.08 -4.10
C PRO A 18 -9.94 -1.00 -4.09
N TRP A 19 -9.21 -1.80 -4.88
CA TRP A 19 -7.74 -1.91 -4.79
C TRP A 19 -6.98 -1.54 -6.08
N LYS A 20 -7.63 -0.95 -7.09
CA LYS A 20 -7.01 -0.76 -8.41
C LYS A 20 -6.01 0.41 -8.54
N SER A 21 -5.65 1.06 -7.44
CA SER A 21 -4.75 2.24 -7.46
C SER A 21 -3.66 2.16 -6.38
N ALA A 22 -2.74 1.20 -6.52
CA ALA A 22 -1.45 1.31 -5.83
C ALA A 22 -0.48 2.04 -6.76
N HIS A 23 -0.47 3.38 -6.73
CA HIS A 23 0.66 4.12 -7.26
C HIS A 23 1.87 3.84 -6.35
N HIS A 24 2.66 2.83 -6.71
CA HIS A 24 3.83 2.42 -5.94
C HIS A 24 4.95 3.45 -6.18
N HIS A 25 4.87 4.58 -5.48
CA HIS A 25 5.99 5.51 -5.39
C HIS A 25 7.03 4.88 -4.47
N SER A 26 7.90 4.05 -5.03
CA SER A 26 9.06 3.53 -4.30
C SER A 26 9.91 4.70 -3.85
N HIS A 27 10.01 4.93 -2.55
CA HIS A 27 10.87 5.96 -1.99
C HIS A 27 12.33 5.64 -2.35
N PRO A 28 13.14 6.62 -2.79
CA PRO A 28 14.53 6.37 -3.18
C PRO A 28 15.36 5.70 -2.06
N ALA A 29 15.01 5.96 -0.80
CA ALA A 29 15.61 5.28 0.37
C ALA A 29 15.51 3.74 0.35
N LEU A 30 14.51 3.18 -0.34
CA LEU A 30 14.34 1.73 -0.46
C LEU A 30 15.12 1.15 -1.65
N ALA A 31 15.55 2.00 -2.60
CA ALA A 31 16.27 1.57 -3.79
C ALA A 31 17.69 1.08 -3.47
N ASP A 32 18.36 1.72 -2.52
CA ASP A 32 19.71 1.32 -2.06
C ASP A 32 19.69 -0.06 -1.35
N ALA A 33 18.54 -0.46 -0.78
CA ALA A 33 18.34 -1.76 -0.16
C ALA A 33 17.95 -2.88 -1.15
N HIS A 34 17.86 -2.60 -2.46
CA HIS A 34 17.34 -3.53 -3.46
C HIS A 34 18.39 -4.32 -4.24
N GLU A 35 19.69 -4.07 -4.03
CA GLU A 35 20.76 -4.65 -4.84
C GLU A 35 21.04 -6.15 -4.55
N ASP A 36 20.66 -6.65 -3.38
CA ASP A 36 20.99 -8.02 -2.92
C ASP A 36 19.80 -9.00 -2.89
N ARG A 37 18.88 -8.94 -3.87
CA ARG A 37 17.70 -9.83 -3.87
C ARG A 37 18.00 -11.24 -4.37
N THR A 38 17.82 -12.23 -3.49
CA THR A 38 17.82 -13.66 -3.83
C THR A 38 16.54 -14.08 -4.57
N LEU A 39 16.60 -15.18 -5.34
CA LEU A 39 15.45 -15.69 -6.10
C LEU A 39 14.24 -16.05 -5.22
N GLY A 40 14.50 -16.49 -3.97
CA GLY A 40 13.46 -16.80 -2.99
C GLY A 40 12.65 -15.57 -2.58
N GLU A 41 13.29 -14.42 -2.43
CA GLU A 41 12.63 -13.16 -2.05
C GLU A 41 11.71 -12.64 -3.14
N ARG A 42 12.08 -12.84 -4.43
CA ARG A 42 11.22 -12.48 -5.57
C ARG A 42 9.94 -13.32 -5.62
N VAL A 43 10.06 -14.62 -5.30
CA VAL A 43 8.91 -15.53 -5.25
C VAL A 43 8.03 -15.20 -4.05
N ALA A 44 8.63 -14.93 -2.89
CA ALA A 44 7.90 -14.52 -1.69
C ALA A 44 7.17 -13.18 -1.85
N ASP A 45 7.77 -12.19 -2.51
CA ASP A 45 7.10 -10.91 -2.82
C ASP A 45 5.92 -11.12 -3.78
N LYS A 46 6.05 -12.00 -4.78
CA LYS A 46 4.92 -12.39 -5.64
C LYS A 46 3.81 -13.07 -4.86
N ILE A 47 4.13 -14.03 -3.98
CA ILE A 47 3.13 -14.74 -3.17
C ILE A 47 2.43 -13.79 -2.19
N ALA A 48 3.18 -12.89 -1.54
CA ALA A 48 2.61 -11.89 -0.63
C ALA A 48 1.66 -10.91 -1.34
N SER A 49 2.06 -10.43 -2.53
CA SER A 49 1.20 -9.57 -3.36
C SER A 49 -0.04 -10.28 -3.91
N PHE A 50 0.06 -11.59 -4.16
CA PHE A 50 -1.04 -12.40 -4.67
C PHE A 50 -2.04 -12.80 -3.57
N GLY A 51 -1.54 -13.15 -2.38
CA GLY A 51 -2.36 -13.59 -1.24
C GLY A 51 -3.25 -12.50 -0.64
N GLY A 52 -2.93 -11.22 -0.83
CA GLY A 52 -3.77 -10.09 -0.42
C GLY A 52 -4.85 -9.68 -1.42
N SER A 53 -4.94 -10.35 -2.57
CA SER A 53 -5.85 -9.96 -3.65
C SER A 53 -7.20 -10.69 -3.55
N TRP A 54 -8.30 -9.96 -3.71
CA TRP A 54 -9.65 -10.53 -3.81
C TRP A 54 -9.83 -11.64 -4.86
N PRO A 55 -9.22 -11.59 -6.07
CA PRO A 55 -9.32 -12.69 -7.03
C PRO A 55 -8.72 -14.02 -6.54
N PHE A 56 -7.73 -14.00 -5.63
CA PHE A 56 -7.17 -15.22 -5.04
C PHE A 56 -8.23 -16.04 -4.29
N ILE A 57 -9.09 -15.35 -3.52
CA ILE A 57 -10.17 -15.98 -2.75
C ILE A 57 -11.15 -16.68 -3.69
N PHE A 58 -11.54 -16.04 -4.79
CA PHE A 58 -12.44 -16.64 -5.78
C PHE A 58 -11.84 -17.84 -6.51
N ILE A 59 -10.55 -17.79 -6.85
CA ILE A 59 -9.85 -18.95 -7.43
C ILE A 59 -9.82 -20.12 -6.45
N PHE A 60 -9.53 -19.85 -5.18
CA PHE A 60 -9.48 -20.87 -4.13
C PHE A 60 -10.86 -21.52 -3.89
N LEU A 61 -11.91 -20.70 -3.85
CA LEU A 61 -13.29 -21.17 -3.74
C LEU A 61 -13.69 -22.02 -4.95
N GLY A 62 -13.29 -21.60 -6.16
CA GLY A 62 -13.52 -22.33 -7.40
C GLY A 62 -12.77 -23.66 -7.45
N LEU A 63 -11.55 -23.73 -6.93
CA LEU A 63 -10.77 -24.97 -6.84
C LEU A 63 -11.43 -25.96 -5.87
N ILE A 64 -11.89 -25.50 -4.71
CA ILE A 64 -12.63 -26.34 -3.74
C ILE A 64 -13.94 -26.84 -4.37
N ALA A 65 -14.75 -25.94 -4.96
CA ALA A 65 -16.00 -26.31 -5.61
C ALA A 65 -15.77 -27.26 -6.79
N GLY A 66 -14.75 -27.00 -7.61
CA GLY A 66 -14.34 -27.86 -8.71
C GLY A 66 -13.93 -29.26 -8.25
N TRP A 67 -13.15 -29.36 -7.17
CA TRP A 67 -12.77 -30.64 -6.57
C TRP A 67 -13.98 -31.40 -6.03
N MET A 68 -14.88 -30.71 -5.32
CA MET A 68 -16.15 -31.30 -4.85
C MET A 68 -16.98 -31.81 -6.03
N ILE A 69 -17.08 -31.06 -7.13
CA ILE A 69 -17.84 -31.46 -8.33
C ILE A 69 -17.20 -32.66 -9.03
N VAL A 70 -15.88 -32.65 -9.27
CA VAL A 70 -15.17 -33.76 -9.91
C VAL A 70 -15.31 -35.04 -9.09
N ASN A 71 -15.09 -34.94 -7.77
CA ASN A 71 -15.14 -36.11 -6.91
C ASN A 71 -16.57 -36.64 -6.69
N SER A 72 -17.55 -35.75 -6.54
CA SER A 72 -18.95 -36.15 -6.30
C SER A 72 -19.72 -36.51 -7.56
N LEU A 73 -19.50 -35.83 -8.69
CA LEU A 73 -20.27 -36.05 -9.92
C LEU A 73 -19.56 -36.97 -10.92
N ILE A 74 -18.23 -36.89 -11.04
CA ILE A 74 -17.50 -37.66 -12.05
C ILE A 74 -17.12 -39.03 -11.48
N ILE A 75 -16.47 -39.09 -10.31
CA ILE A 75 -15.99 -40.36 -9.75
C ILE A 75 -17.15 -41.23 -9.23
N GLN A 76 -18.14 -40.65 -8.57
CA GLN A 76 -19.31 -41.40 -8.07
C GLN A 76 -20.21 -41.94 -9.20
N ARG A 77 -20.36 -41.19 -10.31
CA ARG A 77 -21.27 -41.54 -11.42
C ARG A 77 -20.60 -42.38 -12.52
N VAL A 78 -19.31 -42.18 -12.79
CA VAL A 78 -18.59 -42.86 -13.89
C VAL A 78 -17.85 -44.12 -13.42
N LEU A 79 -17.45 -44.19 -12.14
CA LEU A 79 -16.55 -45.24 -11.63
C LEU A 79 -17.22 -46.21 -10.64
N ASN A 80 -18.46 -46.63 -10.92
CA ASN A 80 -19.19 -47.68 -10.18
C ASN A 80 -19.13 -47.57 -8.64
N GLY A 81 -19.29 -46.37 -8.09
CA GLY A 81 -19.46 -46.16 -6.64
C GLY A 81 -18.20 -46.26 -5.78
N ARG A 82 -17.00 -46.40 -6.36
CA ARG A 82 -15.73 -46.25 -5.61
C ARG A 82 -15.33 -44.78 -5.56
N ALA A 83 -15.96 -44.03 -4.65
CA ALA A 83 -15.53 -42.67 -4.33
C ALA A 83 -14.09 -42.70 -3.81
N PHE A 84 -13.18 -41.96 -4.49
CA PHE A 84 -11.78 -41.84 -4.09
C PHE A 84 -11.64 -41.08 -2.77
N ASP A 85 -12.54 -40.12 -2.51
CA ASP A 85 -12.63 -39.37 -1.26
C ASP A 85 -14.10 -39.22 -0.82
N PRO A 86 -14.67 -40.20 -0.10
CA PRO A 86 -16.06 -40.16 0.38
C PRO A 86 -16.32 -38.99 1.33
N TYR A 87 -17.56 -38.51 1.37
CA TYR A 87 -17.96 -37.48 2.34
C TYR A 87 -17.71 -38.00 3.78
N PRO A 88 -16.98 -37.26 4.65
CA PRO A 88 -16.53 -35.87 4.56
C PRO A 88 -15.08 -35.75 4.05
N PHE A 89 -14.89 -35.30 2.80
CA PHE A 89 -13.63 -35.19 2.04
C PHE A 89 -12.34 -35.11 2.88
N ILE A 90 -11.77 -36.26 3.25
CA ILE A 90 -10.69 -36.36 4.24
C ILE A 90 -9.36 -35.88 3.65
N ALA A 91 -9.14 -36.15 2.37
CA ALA A 91 -7.91 -35.76 1.67
C ALA A 91 -7.87 -34.24 1.46
N LEU A 92 -9.00 -33.65 1.06
CA LEU A 92 -9.12 -32.20 0.92
C LEU A 92 -8.91 -31.49 2.26
N ASN A 93 -9.54 -32.01 3.33
CA ASN A 93 -9.40 -31.41 4.65
C ASN A 93 -7.96 -31.49 5.19
N LEU A 94 -7.26 -32.59 4.93
CA LEU A 94 -5.86 -32.77 5.33
C LEU A 94 -4.94 -31.76 4.63
N ILE A 95 -5.10 -31.60 3.31
CA ILE A 95 -4.31 -30.64 2.52
C ILE A 95 -4.62 -29.21 2.94
N LEU A 96 -5.90 -28.87 3.15
CA LEU A 96 -6.29 -27.53 3.60
C LEU A 96 -5.74 -27.21 5.00
N SER A 97 -5.76 -28.18 5.92
CA SER A 97 -5.22 -28.00 7.26
C SER A 97 -3.69 -27.81 7.24
N ALA A 98 -2.97 -28.58 6.40
CA ALA A 98 -1.54 -28.40 6.19
C ALA A 98 -1.23 -27.03 5.57
N LEU A 99 -2.02 -26.60 4.57
CA LEU A 99 -1.86 -25.29 3.93
C LEU A 99 -2.11 -24.14 4.91
N ALA A 100 -3.14 -24.25 5.74
CA ALA A 100 -3.44 -23.29 6.80
C ALA A 100 -2.31 -23.21 7.84
N GLY A 101 -1.70 -24.34 8.20
CA GLY A 101 -0.53 -24.36 9.10
C GLY A 101 0.69 -23.62 8.54
N LEU A 102 0.87 -23.64 7.22
CA LEU A 102 1.95 -22.90 6.54
C LEU A 102 1.65 -21.41 6.35
N GLN A 103 0.40 -20.97 6.50
CA GLN A 103 0.04 -19.56 6.34
C GLN A 103 0.69 -18.67 7.41
N ALA A 104 0.68 -19.08 8.68
CA ALA A 104 1.19 -18.24 9.77
C ALA A 104 2.70 -17.88 9.60
N PRO A 105 3.61 -18.83 9.27
CA PRO A 105 5.00 -18.49 8.98
C PRO A 105 5.19 -17.62 7.73
N ILE A 106 4.43 -17.86 6.65
CA ILE A 106 4.51 -17.08 5.42
C ILE A 106 4.06 -15.62 5.67
N ILE A 107 2.98 -15.46 6.43
CA ILE A 107 2.49 -14.15 6.87
C ILE A 107 3.53 -13.50 7.78
N MET A 108 4.12 -14.23 8.72
CA MET A 108 5.15 -13.70 9.63
C MET A 108 6.40 -13.26 8.85
N MET A 109 6.81 -14.01 7.84
CA MET A 109 7.95 -13.64 6.98
C MET A 109 7.64 -12.42 6.09
N SER A 110 6.41 -12.28 5.58
CA SER A 110 6.04 -11.09 4.80
C SER A 110 5.90 -9.85 5.69
N GLN A 111 5.39 -10.01 6.91
CA GLN A 111 5.34 -8.95 7.93
C GLN A 111 6.72 -8.53 8.39
N ASN A 112 7.62 -9.47 8.69
CA ASN A 112 9.00 -9.15 9.09
C ASN A 112 9.73 -8.34 7.99
N ARG A 113 9.45 -8.65 6.72
CA ARG A 113 9.98 -7.90 5.58
C ARG A 113 9.33 -6.52 5.41
N ALA A 114 8.04 -6.39 5.68
CA ALA A 114 7.37 -5.09 5.69
C ALA A 114 7.92 -4.20 6.82
N ALA A 115 8.06 -4.75 8.03
CA ALA A 115 8.62 -4.05 9.18
C ALA A 115 10.05 -3.53 8.93
N ALA A 116 10.91 -4.33 8.28
CA ALA A 116 12.26 -3.88 7.90
C ALA A 116 12.24 -2.72 6.89
N ARG A 117 11.29 -2.70 5.95
CA ARG A 117 11.11 -1.56 5.02
C ARG A 117 10.58 -0.34 5.76
N ASP A 118 9.65 -0.53 6.68
CA ASP A 118 9.05 0.55 7.47
C ASP A 118 10.08 1.21 8.40
N GLU A 119 11.03 0.44 8.94
CA GLU A 119 12.12 0.97 9.77
C GLU A 119 13.04 1.92 8.98
N ILE A 120 13.43 1.55 7.75
CA ILE A 120 14.26 2.39 6.88
C ILE A 120 13.51 3.66 6.46
N LEU A 121 12.20 3.55 6.17
CA LEU A 121 11.39 4.71 5.88
C LEU A 121 11.26 5.64 7.10
N ALA A 122 11.08 5.07 8.29
CA ALA A 122 10.97 5.84 9.52
C ALA A 122 12.24 6.62 9.84
N SER A 123 13.43 6.04 9.63
CA SER A 123 14.70 6.74 9.83
C SER A 123 14.87 7.92 8.87
N HIS A 124 14.55 7.73 7.59
CA HIS A 124 14.58 8.80 6.60
C HIS A 124 13.57 9.91 6.90
N HIS A 125 12.34 9.55 7.26
CA HIS A 125 11.33 10.54 7.64
C HIS A 125 11.74 11.34 8.88
N TYR A 126 12.43 10.72 9.83
CA TYR A 126 12.97 11.41 11.00
C TYR A 126 14.02 12.46 10.60
N GLU A 127 14.97 12.12 9.73
CA GLU A 127 15.96 13.07 9.23
C GLU A 127 15.34 14.22 8.42
N GLU A 128 14.36 13.92 7.56
CA GLU A 128 13.63 14.94 6.81
C GLU A 128 12.88 15.88 7.74
N THR A 129 12.25 15.35 8.79
CA THR A 129 11.55 16.15 9.80
C THR A 129 12.51 17.13 10.48
N LEU A 130 13.68 16.67 10.91
CA LEU A 130 14.70 17.54 11.51
C LEU A 130 15.18 18.64 10.55
N LYS A 131 15.36 18.31 9.26
CA LYS A 131 15.72 19.29 8.23
C LYS A 131 14.61 20.32 8.05
N ILE A 132 13.35 19.90 7.97
CA ILE A 132 12.18 20.79 7.87
C ILE A 132 12.14 21.74 9.07
N ASP A 133 12.31 21.23 10.30
CA ASP A 133 12.32 22.05 11.51
C ASP A 133 13.41 23.11 11.47
N SER A 134 14.63 22.74 11.04
CA SER A 134 15.75 23.69 10.91
C SER A 134 15.50 24.78 9.87
N LEU A 135 14.87 24.43 8.74
CA LEU A 135 14.52 25.36 7.67
C LEU A 135 13.39 26.30 8.08
N LEU A 136 12.42 25.80 8.85
CA LEU A 136 11.35 26.61 9.44
C LEU A 136 11.92 27.63 10.42
N GLN A 137 12.80 27.20 11.33
CA GLN A 137 13.47 28.12 12.27
C GLN A 137 14.26 29.21 11.53
N SER A 138 14.98 28.82 10.47
CA SER A 138 15.71 29.78 9.64
C SER A 138 14.77 30.80 8.97
N ASN A 139 13.64 30.35 8.43
CA ASN A 139 12.62 31.24 7.86
C ASN A 139 12.00 32.17 8.89
N THR A 140 11.71 31.69 10.10
CA THR A 140 11.18 32.55 11.17
C THR A 140 12.18 33.62 11.57
N THR A 141 13.46 33.27 11.73
CA THR A 141 14.51 34.24 12.04
C THR A 141 14.68 35.27 10.93
N LEU A 142 14.66 34.86 9.65
CA LEU A 142 14.72 35.80 8.53
C LEU A 142 13.52 36.75 8.53
N THR A 143 12.32 36.24 8.85
CA THR A 143 11.10 37.06 8.95
C THR A 143 11.20 38.09 10.08
N GLU A 144 11.73 37.68 11.24
CA GLU A 144 11.99 38.58 12.38
C GLU A 144 13.03 39.66 12.01
N GLN A 145 14.09 39.29 11.29
CA GLN A 145 15.09 40.24 10.81
C GLN A 145 14.47 41.28 9.87
N VAL A 146 13.66 40.85 8.89
CA VAL A 146 12.93 41.75 7.99
C VAL A 146 12.01 42.68 8.78
N HIS A 147 11.27 42.16 9.77
CA HIS A 147 10.41 42.99 10.60
C HIS A 147 11.20 44.03 11.41
N SER A 148 12.35 43.64 11.99
CA SER A 148 13.21 44.54 12.76
C SER A 148 13.81 45.66 11.92
N LEU A 149 14.19 45.35 10.67
CA LEU A 149 14.70 46.34 9.72
C LEU A 149 13.60 47.31 9.30
N ALA A 150 12.40 46.79 9.01
CA ALA A 150 11.24 47.63 8.70
C ALA A 150 10.91 48.58 9.86
N ALA A 151 10.95 48.10 11.11
CA ALA A 151 10.73 48.92 12.30
C ALA A 151 11.79 50.02 12.44
N LYS A 152 13.08 49.71 12.25
CA LYS A 152 14.17 50.70 12.28
C LYS A 152 14.03 51.76 11.19
N ILE A 153 13.65 51.36 9.96
CA ILE A 153 13.39 52.31 8.87
C ILE A 153 12.24 53.24 9.24
N HIS A 154 11.16 52.70 9.81
CA HIS A 154 10.01 53.50 10.24
C HIS A 154 10.40 54.52 11.32
N GLU A 155 11.17 54.09 12.32
CA GLU A 155 11.70 54.95 13.38
C GLU A 155 12.60 56.07 12.83
N LEU A 156 13.55 55.74 11.95
CA LEU A 156 14.43 56.72 11.32
C LEU A 156 13.63 57.74 10.49
N THR A 157 12.61 57.28 9.78
CA THR A 157 11.73 58.15 8.99
C THR A 157 10.97 59.13 9.88
N GLN A 158 10.40 58.67 11.00
CA GLN A 158 9.71 59.55 11.96
C GLN A 158 10.66 60.57 12.60
N ASN A 159 11.86 60.15 13.01
CA ASN A 159 12.86 61.03 13.60
C ASN A 159 13.32 62.12 12.62
N MET A 160 13.49 61.78 11.34
CA MET A 160 13.81 62.78 10.31
C MET A 160 12.67 63.77 10.10
N ALA A 161 11.41 63.30 10.06
CA ALA A 161 10.25 64.17 9.96
C ALA A 161 10.16 65.16 11.13
N ASN A 162 10.34 64.67 12.36
CA ASN A 162 10.28 65.49 13.58
C ASN A 162 11.47 66.45 13.75
N ARG A 163 12.62 66.20 13.10
CA ARG A 163 13.76 67.12 13.07
C ARG A 163 13.62 68.24 12.02
N SER A 164 12.73 68.07 11.05
CA SER A 164 12.51 69.03 9.96
C SER A 164 11.39 70.03 10.24
N SER A 165 10.64 69.84 11.34
CA SER A 165 9.64 70.75 11.90
C SER A 165 10.20 71.58 13.04
#